data_AF-A0A1E7H1X5-F1
#
_entry.id   AF-A0A1E7H1X5-F1
#
_cell.length_a   1.000
_cell.length_b   1.000
_cell.length_c   1.000
_cell.angle_alpha   90.00
_cell.angle_beta   90.00
_cell.angle_gamma   90.00
#
_symmetry.space_group_name_H-M   'P 1'
#
loop_
_entity.id
_entity.type
_entity.pdbx_description
1 polymer ?
#
loop_
_entity_poly.entity_id
_entity_poly.type
_entity_poly.pdbx_seq_one_letter_code
_entity_poly.pdbx_strand_id
1 'polypeptide(L)'
;MATQIYWELGDYNQVIDFANRLGDRGEAIPPSGLLLEAEALRRLGHGQQALPLYEVLAEDGTFSDQATYRCGQILLIKGERTRALKLFQNLVEKGKNGLWRQLASDFIAAETY
;
A
#
# COMPACT_ATOMS: atom_id res chain seq x y z
N MET A 1 -4.77 0.02 18.53
CA MET A 1 -5.28 1.40 18.32
C MET A 1 -6.70 1.33 17.77
N ALA A 2 -7.51 2.39 17.90
CA ALA A 2 -8.89 2.40 17.39
C ALA A 2 -9.00 2.06 15.89
N THR A 3 -8.02 2.48 15.08
CA THR A 3 -7.89 2.11 13.65
C THR A 3 -7.80 0.62 13.40
N GLN A 4 -7.10 -0.13 14.26
CA GLN A 4 -7.00 -1.59 14.16
C GLN A 4 -8.34 -2.26 14.48
N ILE A 5 -9.09 -1.74 15.44
CA ILE A 5 -10.42 -2.25 15.81
C ILE A 5 -11.41 -2.03 14.66
N TYR A 6 -11.44 -0.82 14.06
CA TYR A 6 -12.29 -0.56 12.89
C TYR A 6 -11.91 -1.41 11.68
N TRP A 7 -10.61 -1.65 11.48
CA TRP A 7 -10.12 -2.57 10.45
C TRP A 7 -10.64 -4.00 10.64
N GLU A 8 -10.56 -4.52 11.87
CA GLU A 8 -11.04 -5.87 12.21
C GLU A 8 -12.56 -6.00 12.07
N LEU A 9 -13.30 -4.92 12.31
CA LEU A 9 -14.75 -4.85 12.09
C LEU A 9 -15.15 -4.62 10.61
N GLY A 10 -14.17 -4.41 9.72
CA GLY A 10 -14.41 -4.13 8.30
C GLY A 10 -14.94 -2.71 8.03
N ASP A 11 -14.94 -1.82 9.03
CA ASP A 11 -15.39 -0.44 8.88
C ASP A 11 -14.25 0.44 8.38
N TYR A 12 -14.00 0.35 7.07
CA TYR A 12 -12.93 1.09 6.40
C TYR A 12 -13.15 2.61 6.41
N ASN A 13 -14.40 3.08 6.51
CA ASN A 13 -14.69 4.51 6.59
C ASN A 13 -14.23 5.09 7.93
N GLN A 14 -14.45 4.37 9.04
CA GLN A 14 -13.97 4.80 10.35
C GLN A 14 -12.43 4.81 10.47
N VAL A 15 -11.75 3.95 9.71
CA VAL A 15 -10.27 3.99 9.62
C VAL A 15 -9.81 5.30 8.98
N ILE A 16 -10.45 5.71 7.86
CA ILE A 16 -10.14 6.94 7.14
C ILE A 16 -10.49 8.17 7.99
N ASP A 17 -11.67 8.18 8.61
CA ASP A 17 -12.12 9.30 9.47
C ASP A 17 -11.16 9.52 10.66
N PHE A 18 -10.67 8.44 11.27
CA PHE A 18 -9.70 8.56 12.35
C PHE A 18 -8.37 9.14 11.86
N ALA A 19 -7.88 8.71 10.70
CA ALA A 19 -6.63 9.20 10.12
C ALA A 19 -6.73 10.70 9.77
N ASN A 20 -7.82 11.11 9.13
CA ASN A 20 -8.10 12.52 8.82
C ASN A 20 -8.10 13.38 10.08
N ARG A 21 -8.74 12.92 11.16
CA ARG A 21 -8.78 13.65 12.43
C ARG A 21 -7.41 13.84 13.08
N LEU A 22 -6.47 12.89 12.89
CA LEU A 22 -5.09 13.06 13.34
C LEU A 22 -4.37 14.12 12.50
N GLY A 23 -4.55 14.06 11.18
CA GLY A 23 -4.01 15.05 10.25
C GLY A 23 -4.50 16.48 10.55
N ASP A 24 -5.80 16.65 10.79
CA ASP A 24 -6.42 17.94 11.13
C ASP A 24 -5.88 18.54 12.45
N ARG A 25 -5.43 17.68 13.37
CA ARG A 25 -4.81 18.09 14.64
C ARG A 25 -3.32 18.37 14.51
N GLY A 26 -2.74 18.18 13.33
CA GLY A 26 -1.30 18.27 13.11
C GLY A 26 -0.51 17.15 13.79
N GLU A 27 -1.18 16.06 14.19
CA GLU A 27 -0.54 14.90 14.80
C GLU A 27 0.07 14.02 13.70
N ALA A 28 1.32 13.60 13.89
CA ALA A 28 1.98 12.70 12.96
C ALA A 28 1.29 11.32 12.98
N ILE A 29 0.81 10.89 11.81
CA ILE A 29 0.26 9.55 11.64
C ILE A 29 1.43 8.55 11.64
N PRO A 30 1.46 7.56 12.54
CA PRO A 30 2.53 6.56 12.53
C PRO A 30 2.44 5.70 11.25
N PRO A 31 3.56 5.13 10.75
CA PRO A 31 3.56 4.33 9.52
C PRO A 31 2.53 3.19 9.50
N SER A 32 2.25 2.57 10.65
CA SER A 32 1.21 1.54 10.77
C SER A 32 -0.22 2.09 10.60
N GLY A 33 -0.49 3.31 11.06
CA GLY A 33 -1.76 4.00 10.83
C GLY A 33 -1.92 4.40 9.37
N LEU A 34 -0.84 4.92 8.77
CA LEU A 34 -0.80 5.29 7.36
C LEU A 34 -1.04 4.07 6.44
N LEU A 35 -0.48 2.91 6.79
CA LEU A 35 -0.72 1.67 6.07
C LEU A 35 -2.19 1.22 6.13
N LEU A 36 -2.80 1.32 7.31
CA LEU A 36 -4.22 0.95 7.49
C LEU A 36 -5.14 1.85 6.66
N GLU A 37 -4.87 3.15 6.62
CA GLU A 37 -5.59 4.10 5.76
C GLU A 37 -5.42 3.78 4.28
N ALA A 38 -4.18 3.53 3.83
CA ALA A 38 -3.90 3.16 2.44
C ALA A 38 -4.62 1.87 2.02
N GLU A 39 -4.62 0.85 2.88
CA GLU A 39 -5.34 -0.39 2.62
C GLU A 39 -6.86 -0.20 2.64
N ALA A 40 -7.39 0.65 3.53
CA ALA A 40 -8.81 0.98 3.57
C ALA A 40 -9.26 1.66 2.26
N LEU A 41 -8.53 2.69 1.82
CA LEU A 41 -8.78 3.37 0.55
C LEU A 41 -8.71 2.39 -0.64
N ARG A 42 -7.71 1.51 -0.67
CA ARG A 42 -7.58 0.50 -1.71
C ARG A 42 -8.78 -0.47 -1.72
N ARG A 43 -9.23 -0.92 -0.55
CA ARG A 43 -10.39 -1.83 -0.41
C ARG A 43 -11.70 -1.18 -0.86
N LEU A 44 -11.83 0.13 -0.70
CA LEU A 44 -12.95 0.93 -1.19
C LEU A 44 -12.83 1.30 -2.69
N GLY A 45 -11.74 0.90 -3.36
CA GLY A 45 -11.51 1.23 -4.77
C GLY A 45 -10.90 2.61 -5.01
N HIS A 46 -10.54 3.34 -3.95
CA HIS A 46 -9.96 4.67 -4.02
C HIS A 46 -8.43 4.62 -4.27
N GLY A 47 -8.01 3.87 -5.30
CA GLY A 47 -6.60 3.64 -5.61
C GLY A 47 -5.80 4.93 -5.85
N GLN A 48 -6.43 5.98 -6.38
CA GLN A 48 -5.79 7.27 -6.61
C GLN A 48 -5.42 8.01 -5.31
N GLN A 49 -6.22 7.84 -4.26
CA GLN A 49 -5.94 8.40 -2.93
C GLN A 49 -4.96 7.50 -2.16
N ALA A 50 -5.04 6.18 -2.33
CA ALA A 50 -4.16 5.24 -1.66
C ALA A 50 -2.70 5.31 -2.15
N LEU A 51 -2.50 5.58 -3.45
CA LEU A 51 -1.17 5.58 -4.08
C LEU A 51 -0.15 6.48 -3.37
N PRO A 52 -0.40 7.77 -3.12
CA PRO A 52 0.58 8.63 -2.45
C PRO A 52 0.92 8.15 -1.02
N LEU A 53 -0.03 7.53 -0.30
CA LEU A 53 0.24 6.98 1.04
C LEU A 53 1.19 5.78 0.94
N TYR A 54 1.00 4.90 -0.05
CA TYR A 54 1.92 3.81 -0.30
C TYR A 54 3.28 4.30 -0.80
N GLU A 55 3.36 5.39 -1.59
CA GLU A 55 4.64 5.97 -2.01
C GLU A 55 5.44 6.48 -0.80
N VAL A 56 4.78 7.12 0.17
CA VAL A 56 5.43 7.50 1.44
C VAL A 56 5.93 6.27 2.21
N LEU A 57 5.10 5.23 2.32
CA LEU A 57 5.46 3.98 3.00
C LEU A 57 6.53 3.16 2.29
N ALA A 58 6.67 3.31 0.97
CA ALA A 58 7.67 2.62 0.17
C ALA A 58 9.09 3.13 0.50
N GLU A 59 9.22 4.41 0.84
CA GLU A 59 10.48 5.02 1.30
C GLU A 59 10.81 4.67 2.76
N ASP A 60 9.81 4.24 3.55
CA ASP A 60 9.94 4.02 4.99
C ASP A 60 9.95 2.53 5.40
N GLY A 61 11.17 2.04 5.65
CA GLY A 61 11.46 0.93 6.55
C GLY A 61 10.49 -0.27 6.50
N THR A 62 9.80 -0.51 7.62
CA THR A 62 9.08 -1.75 7.93
C THR A 62 8.04 -2.18 6.90
N PHE A 63 7.41 -1.24 6.20
CA PHE A 63 6.33 -1.51 5.25
C PHE A 63 6.73 -1.30 3.78
N SER A 64 8.00 -0.97 3.53
CA SER A 64 8.52 -0.62 2.20
C SER A 64 8.17 -1.66 1.12
N ASP A 65 8.40 -2.94 1.39
CA ASP A 65 8.14 -4.02 0.42
C ASP A 65 6.64 -4.21 0.13
N GLN A 66 5.81 -4.16 1.17
CA GLN A 66 4.35 -4.23 1.03
C GLN A 66 3.84 -3.05 0.22
N ALA A 67 4.26 -1.85 0.57
CA ALA A 67 3.82 -0.62 -0.06
C ALA A 67 4.26 -0.57 -1.53
N THR A 68 5.50 -0.97 -1.83
CA THR A 68 6.01 -1.10 -3.20
C THR A 68 5.15 -2.07 -4.03
N TYR A 69 4.80 -3.22 -3.46
CA TYR A 69 3.91 -4.17 -4.12
C TYR A 69 2.53 -3.56 -4.42
N ARG A 70 1.94 -2.85 -3.45
CA ARG A 70 0.64 -2.18 -3.60
C ARG A 70 0.67 -1.05 -4.62
N CYS A 71 1.73 -0.24 -4.66
CA CYS A 71 1.95 0.75 -5.72
C CYS A 71 1.93 0.10 -7.11
N GLY A 72 2.63 -1.02 -7.28
CA GLY A 72 2.63 -1.79 -8.53
C GLY A 72 1.22 -2.22 -8.94
N GLN A 73 0.43 -2.78 -8.00
CA GLN A 73 -0.96 -3.18 -8.28
C GLN A 73 -1.85 -2.01 -8.70
N ILE A 74 -1.72 -0.86 -8.04
CA ILE A 74 -2.50 0.33 -8.38
C ILE A 74 -2.10 0.85 -9.77
N LEU A 75 -0.80 0.89 -10.08
CA LEU A 75 -0.31 1.34 -11.40
C LEU A 75 -0.84 0.46 -12.54
N LEU A 76 -0.98 -0.85 -12.34
CA LEU A 76 -1.61 -1.73 -13.34
C LEU A 76 -3.06 -1.36 -13.60
N ILE A 77 -3.84 -1.13 -12.55
CA ILE A 77 -5.25 -0.71 -12.67
C ILE A 77 -5.35 0.61 -13.45
N LYS A 78 -4.36 1.51 -13.30
CA LYS A 78 -4.27 2.77 -14.04
C LYS A 78 -3.76 2.60 -15.50
N GLY A 79 -3.40 1.40 -15.93
CA GLY A 79 -2.82 1.13 -17.25
C GLY A 79 -1.33 1.45 -17.35
N GLU A 80 -0.67 1.82 -16.25
CA GLU A 80 0.75 2.19 -16.20
C GLU A 80 1.66 0.95 -16.05
N ARG A 81 1.45 -0.04 -16.93
CA ARG A 81 2.05 -1.39 -16.85
C ARG A 81 3.58 -1.37 -16.75
N THR A 82 4.26 -0.57 -17.57
CA THR A 82 5.73 -0.50 -17.58
C THR A 82 6.28 -0.02 -16.23
N ARG A 83 5.63 0.96 -15.60
CA ARG A 83 6.03 1.44 -14.27
C ARG A 83 5.78 0.37 -13.20
N ALA A 84 4.64 -0.31 -13.26
CA ALA A 84 4.31 -1.39 -12.34
C ALA A 84 5.33 -2.55 -12.41
N LEU A 85 5.66 -3.02 -13.62
CA LEU A 85 6.65 -4.09 -13.81
C LEU A 85 8.02 -3.71 -13.27
N LYS A 86 8.45 -2.46 -13.46
CA LYS A 86 9.70 -1.96 -12.89
C LYS A 86 9.70 -1.99 -11.36
N LEU A 87 8.57 -1.67 -10.71
CA LEU A 87 8.44 -1.78 -9.26
C LEU A 87 8.53 -3.24 -8.80
N PHE A 88 7.85 -4.16 -9.47
CA PHE A 88 7.92 -5.59 -9.12
C PHE A 88 9.32 -6.16 -9.30
N GLN A 89 10.01 -5.82 -10.40
CA GLN A 89 11.39 -6.26 -10.64
C GLN A 89 12.33 -5.76 -9.53
N ASN A 90 12.25 -4.46 -9.21
CA ASN A 90 13.02 -3.90 -8.10
C ASN A 90 12.71 -4.58 -6.77
N LEU A 91 11.43 -4.90 -6.51
CA LEU A 91 11.01 -5.58 -5.29
C LEU A 91 11.56 -7.01 -5.22
N VAL A 92 11.54 -7.77 -6.32
CA VAL A 92 12.14 -9.11 -6.38
C VAL A 92 13.64 -9.07 -6.10
N GLU A 93 14.35 -8.09 -6.65
CA GLU A 93 15.80 -7.96 -6.53
C GLU A 93 16.25 -7.44 -5.15
N LYS A 94 15.58 -6.40 -4.64
CA LYS A 94 16.05 -5.58 -3.51
C LYS A 94 15.19 -5.72 -2.25
N GLY A 95 14.01 -6.32 -2.36
CA GLY A 95 13.11 -6.52 -1.23
C GLY A 95 13.77 -7.35 -0.12
N LYS A 96 13.35 -7.10 1.12
CA LYS A 96 13.87 -7.78 2.31
C LYS A 96 12.92 -8.88 2.80
N ASN A 97 11.63 -8.73 2.54
CA ASN A 97 10.58 -9.64 2.96
C ASN A 97 10.29 -10.68 1.87
N GLY A 98 10.53 -11.96 2.20
CA GLY A 98 10.37 -13.06 1.25
C GLY A 98 8.97 -13.19 0.65
N LEU A 99 7.91 -12.89 1.41
CA LEU A 99 6.53 -12.97 0.92
C LEU A 99 6.28 -11.98 -0.22
N TRP A 100 6.66 -10.71 -0.03
CA TRP A 100 6.41 -9.66 -1.03
C TRP A 100 7.26 -9.85 -2.28
N ARG A 101 8.49 -10.35 -2.12
CA ARG A 101 9.35 -10.75 -3.25
C ARG A 101 8.70 -11.86 -4.07
N GLN A 102 8.19 -12.89 -3.40
CA GLN A 102 7.54 -14.02 -4.07
C GLN A 102 6.29 -13.56 -4.82
N LEU A 103 5.41 -12.78 -4.18
CA LEU A 103 4.21 -12.26 -4.83
C LEU A 103 4.52 -11.39 -6.05
N ALA A 104 5.60 -10.59 -6.00
CA ALA A 104 6.06 -9.80 -7.14
C ALA A 104 6.62 -10.69 -8.27
N SER A 105 7.38 -11.73 -7.92
CA SER A 105 7.90 -12.71 -8.88
C SER A 105 6.77 -13.47 -9.60
N ASP A 106 5.80 -13.97 -8.84
CA ASP A 106 4.64 -14.68 -9.37
C ASP A 106 3.82 -13.78 -10.31
N PHE A 107 3.69 -12.50 -9.95
CA PHE A 107 3.03 -11.51 -10.81
C PHE A 107 3.77 -11.32 -12.13
N ILE A 108 5.09 -11.11 -12.10
CA ILE A 108 5.89 -10.95 -13.33
C ILE A 108 5.78 -12.19 -14.21
N ALA A 109 5.85 -13.38 -13.63
CA ALA A 109 5.73 -14.63 -14.37
C ALA A 109 4.36 -14.73 -15.07
N ALA A 110 3.26 -14.45 -14.37
CA ALA A 110 1.92 -14.48 -14.94
C ALA A 110 1.72 -13.49 -16.11
N GLU A 111 2.46 -12.39 -16.12
CA GLU A 111 2.35 -11.31 -17.11
C GLU A 111 3.21 -11.56 -18.37
N THR A 112 4.01 -12.63 -18.38
CA THR A 112 4.89 -13.03 -19.50
C THR A 112 4.38 -14.21 -20.33
N TYR A 113 3.27 -14.84 -19.93
CA TYR A 113 2.58 -15.92 -20.65
C TYR A 113 1.27 -15.43 -21.24
#